data_AF-A0A3D4QSJ9-F1
#
_entry.id   AF-A0A3D4QSJ9-F1
#
_cell.length_a   1.000
_cell.length_b   1.000
_cell.length_c   1.000
_cell.angle_alpha   90.00
_cell.angle_beta   90.00
_cell.angle_gamma   90.00
#
_symmetry.space_group_name_H-M   'P 1'
#
loop_
_entity.id
_entity.type
_entity.pdbx_description
1 polymer ?
#
loop_
_entity_poly.entity_id
_entity_poly.type
_entity_poly.pdbx_seq_one_letter_code
_entity_poly.pdbx_strand_id
1 'polypeptide(L)'
;MAITKRRLDFLRNIKQLYDATGLPVHYARVAEALGVSKWSAYEMLKNLEKEGFLDRQYEVNQVEKNPGRAMVMFLPTHKLDQVLFAKTLDSKLKSREWEQEKERLLSLFDELRKGNGKALFEQLATELPSLENPLISCAYIITLLVSQMQILSENSLRLLENMAVEARKGPVGLAMFVGTAIGSLLKSAAPISLVAQLSDFFSVFQNNLIALTKSEEDLLQDFLEMALVKVL
;
A
#
# COMPACT_ATOMS: atom_id res chain seq x y z
N MET A 1 -4.32 -11.88 -16.03
CA MET A 1 -3.47 -12.74 -15.18
C MET A 1 -2.70 -11.84 -14.21
N ALA A 2 -2.78 -12.10 -12.90
CA ALA A 2 -2.11 -11.24 -11.91
C ALA A 2 -0.60 -11.53 -11.88
N ILE A 3 0.22 -10.52 -12.19
CA ILE A 3 1.68 -10.62 -12.07
C ILE A 3 2.04 -10.47 -10.60
N THR A 4 2.71 -11.49 -10.05
CA THR A 4 3.14 -11.46 -8.64
C THR A 4 4.26 -10.45 -8.43
N LYS A 5 4.43 -9.96 -7.19
CA LYS A 5 5.50 -9.02 -6.82
C LYS A 5 6.88 -9.49 -7.28
N ARG A 6 7.22 -10.76 -6.96
CA ARG A 6 8.47 -11.38 -7.39
C ARG A 6 8.64 -11.33 -8.91
N ARG A 7 7.60 -11.67 -9.68
CA ARG A 7 7.68 -11.62 -11.15
C ARG A 7 7.87 -10.19 -11.67
N LEU A 8 7.23 -9.22 -11.04
CA LEU A 8 7.39 -7.80 -11.37
C LEU A 8 8.82 -7.31 -11.10
N ASP A 9 9.46 -7.78 -10.02
CA ASP A 9 10.84 -7.44 -9.68
C ASP A 9 11.81 -7.93 -10.77
N PHE A 10 11.61 -9.15 -11.28
CA PHE A 10 12.39 -9.68 -12.41
C PHE A 10 12.19 -8.87 -13.69
N LEU A 11 10.94 -8.52 -14.03
CA LEU A 11 10.62 -7.71 -15.22
C LEU A 11 11.22 -6.30 -15.15
N ARG A 12 11.17 -5.66 -13.98
CA ARG A 12 11.80 -4.34 -13.76
C ARG A 12 13.31 -4.42 -13.88
N ASN A 13 13.93 -5.42 -13.25
CA ASN A 13 15.38 -5.55 -13.21
C ASN A 13 15.97 -5.80 -14.60
N ILE A 14 15.39 -6.72 -15.37
CA ILE A 14 15.86 -6.97 -16.73
C ILE A 14 15.65 -5.77 -17.65
N LYS A 15 14.54 -5.04 -17.50
CA LYS A 15 14.31 -3.79 -18.24
C LYS A 15 15.35 -2.73 -17.89
N GLN A 16 15.66 -2.56 -16.61
CA GLN A 16 16.69 -1.62 -16.15
C GLN A 16 18.08 -1.97 -16.71
N LEU A 17 18.45 -3.25 -16.70
CA LEU A 17 19.72 -3.71 -17.26
C LEU A 17 19.79 -3.51 -18.78
N TYR A 18 18.68 -3.76 -19.47
CA TYR A 18 18.56 -3.49 -20.90
C TYR A 18 18.64 -2.00 -21.20
N ASP A 19 17.89 -1.15 -20.50
CA ASP A 19 17.87 0.31 -20.72
C ASP A 19 19.22 0.97 -20.44
N ALA A 20 20.00 0.41 -19.51
CA ALA A 20 21.34 0.90 -19.21
C ALA A 20 22.38 0.58 -20.28
N THR A 21 22.17 -0.47 -21.09
CA THR A 21 23.19 -1.00 -22.01
C THR A 21 22.75 -1.05 -23.47
N GLY A 22 21.46 -1.07 -23.74
CA GLY A 22 20.87 -1.34 -25.06
C GLY A 22 21.09 -2.76 -25.57
N LEU A 23 21.62 -3.67 -24.75
CA LEU A 23 22.03 -5.02 -25.16
C LEU A 23 21.17 -6.11 -24.51
N PRO A 24 20.97 -7.26 -25.18
CA PRO A 24 20.34 -8.43 -24.57
C PRO A 24 20.98 -8.79 -23.22
N VAL A 25 20.17 -9.24 -22.27
CA VAL A 25 20.62 -9.42 -20.88
C VAL A 25 20.82 -10.90 -20.57
N HIS A 26 22.01 -11.26 -20.10
CA HIS A 26 22.29 -12.61 -19.61
C HIS A 26 21.64 -12.84 -18.23
N TYR A 27 21.03 -14.01 -18.03
CA TYR A 27 20.31 -14.34 -16.78
C TYR A 27 21.17 -14.24 -15.52
N ALA A 28 22.49 -14.42 -15.64
CA ALA A 28 23.42 -14.28 -14.51
C ALA A 28 23.47 -12.85 -13.96
N ARG A 29 23.28 -11.82 -14.80
CA ARG A 29 23.27 -10.41 -14.37
C ARG A 29 22.00 -10.08 -13.59
N VAL A 30 20.86 -10.64 -14.01
CA VAL A 30 19.60 -10.56 -13.26
C VAL A 30 19.71 -11.29 -11.92
N ALA A 31 20.37 -12.45 -11.91
CA ALA A 31 20.61 -13.23 -10.69
C ALA A 31 21.42 -12.43 -9.66
N GLU A 32 22.51 -11.81 -10.11
CA GLU A 32 23.37 -10.94 -9.32
C GLU A 32 22.60 -9.75 -8.75
N ALA A 33 21.86 -9.04 -9.61
CA ALA A 33 21.13 -7.84 -9.20
C ALA A 33 19.97 -8.11 -8.22
N LEU A 34 19.37 -9.31 -8.26
CA LEU A 34 18.27 -9.70 -7.37
C LEU A 34 18.73 -10.55 -6.18
N GLY A 35 20.03 -10.88 -6.06
CA GLY A 35 20.55 -11.72 -4.98
C GLY A 35 19.99 -13.14 -4.98
N VAL A 36 19.68 -13.70 -6.16
CA VAL A 36 19.12 -15.06 -6.33
C VAL A 36 20.10 -15.98 -7.03
N SER A 37 19.87 -17.29 -6.95
CA SER A 37 20.70 -18.26 -7.69
C SER A 37 20.54 -18.09 -9.21
N LYS A 38 21.62 -18.36 -9.95
CA LYS A 38 21.63 -18.37 -11.43
C LYS A 38 20.55 -19.29 -12.02
N TRP A 39 20.34 -20.46 -11.40
CA TRP A 39 19.32 -21.43 -11.81
C TRP A 39 17.91 -20.85 -11.62
N SER A 40 17.63 -20.24 -10.46
CA SER A 40 16.34 -19.59 -10.18
C SER A 40 16.06 -18.44 -11.13
N ALA A 41 17.08 -17.65 -11.48
CA ALA A 41 16.92 -16.57 -12.44
C ALA A 41 16.63 -17.09 -13.85
N TYR A 42 17.36 -18.12 -14.29
CA TYR A 42 17.13 -18.75 -15.59
C TYR A 42 15.71 -19.30 -15.72
N GLU A 43 15.23 -20.07 -14.73
CA GLU A 43 13.87 -20.62 -14.73
C GLU A 43 12.80 -19.52 -14.74
N MET A 44 12.99 -18.46 -13.95
CA MET A 44 12.04 -17.33 -13.93
C MET A 44 11.99 -16.61 -15.29
N LEU A 45 13.14 -16.28 -15.88
CA LEU A 45 13.20 -15.59 -17.17
C LEU A 45 12.67 -16.46 -18.30
N LYS A 46 12.91 -17.77 -18.27
CA LYS A 46 12.31 -18.73 -19.21
C LYS A 46 10.79 -18.78 -19.11
N ASN A 47 10.22 -18.72 -17.90
CA ASN A 47 8.78 -18.66 -17.73
C ASN A 47 8.20 -17.32 -18.23
N LEU A 48 8.86 -16.20 -17.95
CA LEU A 48 8.46 -14.89 -18.45
C LEU A 48 8.56 -14.79 -19.98
N GLU A 49 9.54 -15.46 -20.59
CA GLU A 49 9.69 -15.60 -22.04
C GLU A 49 8.53 -16.39 -22.67
N LYS A 50 8.18 -17.56 -22.12
CA LYS A 50 7.00 -18.32 -22.58
C LYS A 50 5.70 -17.52 -22.52
N GLU A 51 5.61 -16.58 -21.60
CA GLU A 51 4.45 -15.70 -21.47
C GLU A 51 4.55 -14.44 -22.36
N GLY A 52 5.60 -14.32 -23.19
CA GLY A 52 5.78 -13.27 -24.18
C GLY A 52 6.29 -11.94 -23.61
N PHE A 53 6.77 -11.91 -22.37
CA PHE A 53 7.37 -10.69 -21.78
C PHE A 53 8.82 -10.49 -22.23
N LEU A 54 9.49 -11.57 -22.64
CA LEU A 54 10.88 -11.58 -23.03
C LEU A 54 11.05 -12.42 -24.29
N ASP A 55 12.00 -12.05 -25.15
CA ASP A 55 12.47 -12.88 -26.24
C ASP A 55 13.82 -13.51 -25.87
N ARG A 56 14.02 -14.77 -26.27
CA ARG A 56 15.31 -15.46 -26.09
C ARG A 56 16.20 -15.27 -27.31
N GLN A 57 17.46 -14.91 -27.08
CA GLN A 57 18.50 -14.86 -28.11
C GLN A 57 19.70 -15.72 -27.71
N TYR A 58 20.41 -16.23 -28.71
CA TYR A 58 21.61 -17.05 -28.53
C TYR A 58 22.80 -16.31 -29.11
N GLU A 59 23.76 -15.96 -28.26
CA GLU A 59 25.00 -15.29 -28.69
C GLU A 59 26.18 -16.25 -28.59
N VAL A 60 27.01 -16.31 -29.63
CA VAL A 60 28.23 -17.13 -29.62
C VAL A 60 29.37 -16.28 -29.08
N ASN A 61 30.01 -16.73 -28.00
CA ASN A 61 31.13 -16.03 -27.39
C ASN A 61 32.33 -16.05 -28.36
N GLN A 62 32.65 -14.92 -28.97
CA GLN A 62 33.81 -14.78 -29.87
C GLN A 62 35.12 -14.45 -29.12
N VAL A 63 35.03 -14.07 -27.83
CA VAL A 63 36.14 -13.50 -27.07
C VAL A 63 36.94 -14.54 -26.28
N GLU A 64 36.31 -15.64 -25.86
CA GLU A 64 37.01 -16.74 -25.17
C GLU A 64 37.45 -17.83 -26.15
N LYS A 65 38.68 -18.34 -25.97
CA LYS A 65 39.35 -19.42 -26.72
C LYS A 65 38.65 -20.81 -26.61
N ASN A 66 37.32 -20.86 -26.50
CA ASN A 66 36.50 -22.07 -26.51
C ASN A 66 35.23 -21.83 -27.34
N PRO A 67 35.31 -21.88 -28.68
CA PRO A 67 34.15 -21.74 -29.56
C PRO A 67 33.25 -22.97 -29.42
N GLY A 68 32.08 -22.83 -28.80
CA GLY A 68 31.10 -23.94 -28.78
C GLY A 68 29.88 -23.81 -27.88
N ARG A 69 29.81 -22.88 -26.92
CA ARG A 69 28.63 -22.71 -26.08
C ARG A 69 27.92 -21.40 -26.40
N ALA A 70 26.77 -21.50 -27.05
CA ALA A 70 25.87 -20.37 -27.21
C ALA A 70 25.39 -19.91 -25.83
N MET A 71 25.54 -18.63 -25.54
CA MET A 71 25.05 -17.99 -24.32
C MET A 71 23.59 -17.60 -24.52
N VAL A 72 22.77 -17.84 -23.50
CA VAL A 72 21.34 -17.52 -23.53
C VAL A 72 21.13 -16.11 -23.00
N MET A 73 20.61 -15.26 -23.87
CA MET A 73 20.31 -13.85 -23.60
C MET A 73 18.80 -13.62 -23.67
N PHE A 74 18.33 -12.62 -22.94
CA PHE A 74 16.92 -12.25 -22.90
C PHE A 74 16.73 -10.77 -23.26
N LEU A 75 15.76 -10.49 -24.12
CA LEU A 75 15.42 -9.15 -24.59
C LEU A 75 14.00 -8.77 -24.11
N PRO A 76 13.79 -7.58 -23.52
CA PRO A 76 12.45 -7.09 -23.21
C PRO A 76 11.58 -6.96 -24.46
N THR A 77 10.31 -7.39 -24.37
CA THR A 77 9.32 -7.18 -25.45
C THR A 77 8.45 -5.97 -25.16
N HIS A 78 7.73 -5.49 -26.18
CA HIS A 78 6.73 -4.43 -26.02
C HIS A 78 5.63 -4.78 -24.99
N LYS A 79 5.32 -6.07 -24.80
CA LYS A 79 4.35 -6.52 -23.79
C LYS A 79 4.84 -6.22 -22.37
N LEU A 80 6.15 -6.35 -22.13
CA LEU A 80 6.76 -5.97 -20.86
C LEU A 80 6.59 -4.47 -20.61
N ASP A 81 6.84 -3.63 -21.63
CA ASP A 81 6.70 -2.18 -21.52
C ASP A 81 5.26 -1.77 -21.18
N GLN A 82 4.27 -2.34 -21.87
CA GLN A 82 2.86 -2.10 -21.59
C GLN A 82 2.49 -2.41 -20.14
N VAL A 83 2.97 -3.54 -19.61
CA VAL A 83 2.70 -3.94 -18.23
C VAL A 83 3.37 -3.01 -17.22
N LEU A 84 4.64 -2.67 -17.43
CA LEU A 84 5.35 -1.77 -16.52
C LEU A 84 4.74 -0.35 -16.55
N PHE A 85 4.35 0.13 -17.73
CA PHE A 85 3.65 1.40 -17.88
C PHE A 85 2.30 1.40 -17.17
N ALA A 86 1.46 0.38 -17.41
CA ALA A 86 0.17 0.25 -16.75
C ALA A 86 0.31 0.19 -15.21
N LYS A 87 1.31 -0.54 -14.69
CA LYS A 87 1.60 -0.57 -13.25
C LYS A 87 2.07 0.77 -12.69
N THR A 88 2.86 1.52 -13.46
CA THR A 88 3.31 2.85 -13.06
C THR A 88 2.17 3.86 -13.06
N LEU A 89 1.26 3.76 -14.02
CA LEU A 89 0.08 4.60 -14.09
C LEU A 89 -0.88 4.29 -12.93
N ASP A 90 -1.14 3.01 -12.65
CA ASP A 90 -1.94 2.56 -11.49
C ASP A 90 -1.39 3.11 -10.18
N SER A 91 -0.07 3.00 -9.94
CA SER A 91 0.53 3.56 -8.72
C SER A 91 0.42 5.09 -8.64
N LYS A 92 0.52 5.80 -9.77
CA LYS A 92 0.37 7.26 -9.80
C LYS A 92 -1.08 7.67 -9.55
N LEU A 93 -2.04 6.94 -10.10
CA LEU A 93 -3.47 7.18 -9.88
C LEU A 93 -3.82 6.97 -8.41
N LYS A 94 -3.43 5.84 -7.81
CA LYS A 94 -3.62 5.57 -6.37
C LYS A 94 -2.98 6.62 -5.47
N SER A 95 -1.79 7.09 -5.81
CA SER A 95 -1.12 8.17 -5.06
C SER A 95 -1.88 9.49 -5.16
N ARG A 96 -2.43 9.85 -6.33
CA ARG A 96 -3.25 11.06 -6.47
C ARG A 96 -4.58 10.94 -5.74
N GLU A 97 -5.24 9.80 -5.86
CA GLU A 97 -6.48 9.48 -5.16
C GLU A 97 -6.29 9.58 -3.65
N TRP A 98 -5.20 9.02 -3.14
CA TRP A 98 -4.81 9.14 -1.74
C TRP A 98 -4.67 10.59 -1.28
N GLU A 99 -3.89 11.42 -1.99
CA GLU A 99 -3.69 12.82 -1.56
C GLU A 99 -4.99 13.62 -1.59
N GLN A 100 -5.87 13.38 -2.58
CA GLN A 100 -7.18 14.02 -2.65
C GLN A 100 -8.07 13.64 -1.45
N GLU A 101 -8.19 12.34 -1.16
CA GLU A 101 -9.00 11.89 -0.02
C GLU A 101 -8.39 12.28 1.32
N LYS A 102 -7.06 12.25 1.45
CA LYS A 102 -6.36 12.71 2.64
C LYS A 102 -6.65 14.19 2.92
N GLU A 103 -6.52 15.07 1.93
CA GLU A 103 -6.84 16.49 2.08
C GLU A 103 -8.31 16.69 2.47
N ARG A 104 -9.21 15.97 1.79
CA ARG A 104 -10.65 16.01 2.08
C ARG A 104 -10.92 15.60 3.53
N LEU A 105 -10.45 14.43 3.97
CA LEU A 105 -10.66 13.92 5.33
C LEU A 105 -10.07 14.85 6.40
N LEU A 106 -8.87 15.40 6.15
CA LEU A 106 -8.24 16.36 7.07
C LEU A 106 -9.05 17.65 7.21
N SER A 107 -9.72 18.10 6.14
CA SER A 107 -10.60 19.28 6.19
C SER A 107 -11.86 19.05 7.03
N LEU A 108 -12.34 17.81 7.15
CA LEU A 108 -13.54 17.48 7.93
C LEU A 108 -13.33 17.71 9.44
N PHE A 109 -12.10 17.59 9.93
CA PHE A 109 -11.77 17.95 11.32
C PHE A 109 -11.94 19.44 11.62
N ASP A 110 -11.79 20.31 10.61
CA ASP A 110 -12.05 21.74 10.78
C ASP A 110 -13.56 22.04 10.90
N GLU A 111 -14.41 21.19 10.29
CA GLU A 111 -15.87 21.25 10.41
C GLU A 111 -16.39 20.63 11.72
N LEU A 112 -15.73 19.58 12.22
CA LEU A 112 -16.03 18.98 13.53
C LEU A 112 -15.95 19.98 14.68
N ARG A 113 -14.94 20.87 14.67
CA ARG A 113 -14.81 21.96 15.65
C ARG A 113 -16.02 22.91 15.65
N LYS A 114 -16.82 22.93 14.58
CA LYS A 114 -18.05 23.73 14.45
C LYS A 114 -19.31 23.01 14.93
N GLY A 115 -19.21 21.77 15.43
CA GLY A 115 -20.29 21.03 16.09
C GLY A 115 -21.05 20.01 15.22
N ASN A 116 -20.58 19.72 14.00
CA ASN A 116 -21.28 18.86 13.03
C ASN A 116 -20.90 17.36 13.09
N GLY A 117 -20.37 16.87 14.20
CA GLY A 117 -19.76 15.54 14.29
C GLY A 117 -20.68 14.34 14.00
N LYS A 118 -21.99 14.44 14.30
CA LYS A 118 -22.96 13.37 14.01
C LYS A 118 -23.24 13.24 12.50
N ALA A 119 -23.46 14.37 11.81
CA ALA A 119 -23.71 14.38 10.38
C ALA A 119 -22.50 13.86 9.59
N LEU A 120 -21.30 14.23 10.03
CA LEU A 120 -20.05 13.72 9.48
C LEU A 120 -19.92 12.20 9.63
N PHE A 121 -20.28 11.66 10.78
CA PHE A 121 -20.25 10.22 11.02
C PHE A 121 -21.19 9.47 10.07
N GLU A 122 -22.44 9.93 9.96
CA GLU A 122 -23.44 9.30 9.07
C GLU A 122 -23.01 9.34 7.61
N GLN A 123 -22.43 10.47 7.16
CA GLN A 123 -21.88 10.61 5.82
C GLN A 123 -20.76 9.58 5.57
N LEU A 124 -19.71 9.59 6.39
CA LEU A 124 -18.54 8.73 6.18
C LEU A 124 -18.89 7.24 6.34
N ALA A 125 -19.79 6.89 7.26
CA ALA A 125 -20.26 5.51 7.43
C ALA A 125 -21.05 5.00 6.22
N THR A 126 -21.76 5.88 5.50
CA THR A 126 -22.48 5.53 4.27
C THR A 126 -21.56 5.36 3.07
N GLU A 127 -20.46 6.13 3.02
CA GLU A 127 -19.44 6.04 1.96
C GLU A 127 -18.52 4.82 2.15
N LEU A 128 -18.24 4.39 3.38
CA LEU A 128 -17.26 3.34 3.68
C LEU A 128 -17.42 2.03 2.88
N PRO A 129 -18.64 1.47 2.67
CA PRO A 129 -18.80 0.21 1.95
C PRO A 129 -18.48 0.27 0.46
N SER A 130 -18.46 1.45 -0.17
CA SER A 130 -18.15 1.60 -1.60
C SER A 130 -16.66 1.80 -1.88
N LEU A 131 -15.82 1.90 -0.85
CA LEU A 131 -14.40 2.14 -0.99
C LEU A 131 -13.64 0.86 -1.33
N GLU A 132 -13.07 0.81 -2.53
CA GLU A 132 -12.25 -0.32 -3.00
C GLU A 132 -10.78 -0.22 -2.55
N ASN A 133 -10.31 0.99 -2.20
CA ASN A 133 -8.92 1.24 -1.85
C ASN A 133 -8.69 1.04 -0.33
N PRO A 134 -7.93 0.00 0.10
CA PRO A 134 -7.77 -0.32 1.52
C PRO A 134 -7.17 0.83 2.35
N LEU A 135 -6.24 1.60 1.78
CA LEU A 135 -5.60 2.73 2.46
C LEU A 135 -6.63 3.81 2.78
N ILE A 136 -7.47 4.16 1.81
CA ILE A 136 -8.51 5.17 1.96
C ILE A 136 -9.56 4.70 2.96
N SER A 137 -10.01 3.43 2.87
CA SER A 137 -10.94 2.84 3.83
C SER A 137 -10.43 2.90 5.26
N CYS A 138 -9.14 2.62 5.48
CA CYS A 138 -8.51 2.76 6.79
C CYS A 138 -8.49 4.22 7.28
N ALA A 139 -8.16 5.19 6.41
CA ALA A 139 -8.16 6.60 6.76
C ALA A 139 -9.56 7.12 7.12
N TYR A 140 -10.61 6.64 6.43
CA TYR A 140 -12.00 6.90 6.77
C TYR A 140 -12.35 6.40 8.17
N ILE A 141 -11.96 5.16 8.51
CA ILE A 141 -12.21 4.58 9.84
C ILE A 141 -11.48 5.37 10.92
N ILE A 142 -10.22 5.76 10.70
CA ILE A 142 -9.49 6.65 11.61
C ILE A 142 -10.25 7.96 11.81
N THR A 143 -10.71 8.57 10.71
CA THR A 143 -11.48 9.81 10.76
C THR A 143 -12.75 9.64 11.60
N LEU A 144 -13.54 8.60 11.35
CA LEU A 144 -14.73 8.25 12.12
C LEU A 144 -14.43 8.09 13.62
N LEU A 145 -13.37 7.36 13.97
CA LEU A 145 -13.01 7.09 15.36
C LEU A 145 -12.53 8.35 16.09
N VAL A 146 -11.64 9.13 15.48
CA VAL A 146 -11.16 10.41 16.04
C VAL A 146 -12.35 11.37 16.24
N SER A 147 -13.25 11.44 15.25
CA SER A 147 -14.46 12.26 15.31
C SER A 147 -15.35 11.90 16.50
N GLN A 148 -15.61 10.60 16.69
CA GLN A 148 -16.46 10.12 17.80
C GLN A 148 -15.80 10.35 19.16
N MET A 149 -14.48 10.16 19.26
CA MET A 149 -13.75 10.40 20.50
C MET A 149 -13.82 11.86 20.95
N GLN A 150 -13.76 12.84 20.03
CA GLN A 150 -13.95 14.25 20.37
C GLN A 150 -15.31 14.56 20.99
N ILE A 151 -16.37 13.90 20.54
CA ILE A 151 -17.75 14.17 20.97
C ILE A 151 -18.00 13.69 22.40
N LEU A 152 -17.28 12.66 22.86
CA LEU A 152 -17.68 11.89 24.03
C LEU A 152 -17.16 12.38 25.39
N SER A 153 -16.02 13.09 25.51
CA SER A 153 -15.59 13.77 26.76
C SER A 153 -14.19 14.42 26.70
N GLU A 154 -13.85 15.25 27.70
CA GLU A 154 -12.46 15.69 27.98
C GLU A 154 -11.49 14.53 28.27
N ASN A 155 -11.96 13.44 28.88
CA ASN A 155 -11.12 12.26 29.13
C ASN A 155 -10.69 11.58 27.81
N SER A 156 -11.52 11.68 26.77
CA SER A 156 -11.20 11.20 25.44
C SER A 156 -10.06 12.01 24.79
N LEU A 157 -10.00 13.33 25.05
CA LEU A 157 -8.90 14.18 24.54
C LEU A 157 -7.55 13.78 25.15
N ARG A 158 -7.50 13.51 26.46
CA ARG A 158 -6.28 13.01 27.12
C ARG A 158 -5.83 11.65 26.57
N LEU A 159 -6.77 10.79 26.20
CA LEU A 159 -6.46 9.53 25.53
C LEU A 159 -5.85 9.80 24.15
N LEU A 160 -6.43 10.71 23.36
CA LEU A 160 -5.91 11.10 22.06
C LEU A 160 -4.49 11.70 22.16
N GLU A 161 -4.20 12.52 23.17
CA GLU A 161 -2.84 13.05 23.43
C GLU A 161 -1.82 11.93 23.64
N ASN A 162 -2.14 10.97 24.52
CA ASN A 162 -1.27 9.81 24.77
C ASN A 162 -1.11 8.93 23.54
N MET A 163 -2.17 8.80 22.73
CA MET A 163 -2.16 8.01 21.51
C MET A 163 -1.38 8.69 20.39
N ALA A 164 -1.31 10.03 20.34
CA ALA A 164 -0.47 10.74 19.38
C ALA A 164 1.03 10.43 19.57
N VAL A 165 1.45 10.23 20.81
CA VAL A 165 2.82 9.80 21.14
C VAL A 165 3.07 8.36 20.69
N GLU A 166 2.11 7.46 20.91
CA GLU A 166 2.23 6.03 20.57
C GLU A 166 2.02 5.72 19.08
N ALA A 167 1.23 6.53 18.36
CA ALA A 167 1.00 6.44 16.93
C ALA A 167 2.31 6.54 16.13
N ARG A 168 3.36 7.14 16.71
CA ARG A 168 4.70 7.25 16.11
C ARG A 168 5.50 5.94 16.12
N LYS A 169 5.02 4.88 16.80
CA LYS A 169 5.74 3.60 16.95
C LYS A 169 5.45 2.54 15.87
N GLY A 170 4.97 2.94 14.70
CA GLY A 170 4.79 2.04 13.55
C GLY A 170 3.43 1.33 13.51
N PRO A 171 3.30 0.18 12.81
CA PRO A 171 2.03 -0.52 12.59
C PRO A 171 1.31 -0.96 13.88
N VAL A 172 2.08 -1.24 14.94
CA VAL A 172 1.55 -1.54 16.28
C VAL A 172 0.76 -0.35 16.83
N GLY A 173 1.20 0.87 16.55
CA GLY A 173 0.52 2.11 16.95
C GLY A 173 -0.86 2.27 16.30
N LEU A 174 -1.01 1.91 15.01
CA LEU A 174 -2.29 1.96 14.31
C LEU A 174 -3.33 1.00 14.91
N ALA A 175 -2.93 -0.26 15.13
CA ALA A 175 -3.81 -1.26 15.74
C ALA A 175 -4.17 -0.89 17.20
N MET A 176 -3.20 -0.39 17.96
CA MET A 176 -3.41 0.10 19.32
C MET A 176 -4.35 1.30 19.34
N PHE A 177 -4.22 2.22 18.38
CA PHE A 177 -5.10 3.37 18.23
C PHE A 177 -6.55 2.91 18.05
N VAL A 178 -6.81 2.09 17.02
CA VAL A 178 -8.18 1.63 16.70
C VAL A 178 -8.78 0.83 17.85
N GLY A 179 -8.02 -0.11 18.43
CA GLY A 179 -8.50 -0.92 19.54
C GLY A 179 -8.85 -0.09 20.79
N THR A 180 -8.03 0.90 21.12
CA THR A 180 -8.27 1.80 22.26
C THR A 180 -9.44 2.74 21.99
N ALA A 181 -9.52 3.30 20.78
CA ALA A 181 -10.62 4.16 20.38
C ALA A 181 -11.95 3.41 20.51
N ILE A 182 -12.06 2.23 19.88
CA ILE A 182 -13.27 1.40 19.96
C ILE A 182 -13.56 0.99 21.41
N GLY A 183 -12.57 0.52 22.16
CA GLY A 183 -12.75 0.15 23.57
C GLY A 183 -13.26 1.31 24.44
N SER A 184 -12.78 2.52 24.18
CA SER A 184 -13.25 3.74 24.85
C SER A 184 -14.69 4.08 24.47
N LEU A 185 -15.04 3.98 23.18
CA LEU A 185 -16.40 4.22 22.69
C LEU A 185 -17.41 3.19 23.23
N LEU A 186 -17.01 1.93 23.40
CA LEU A 186 -17.85 0.89 24.00
C LEU A 186 -18.13 1.16 25.48
N LYS A 187 -17.16 1.73 26.21
CA LYS A 187 -17.29 2.06 27.63
C LYS A 187 -18.29 3.19 27.89
N SER A 188 -18.51 4.10 26.95
CA SER A 188 -19.37 5.28 27.13
C SER A 188 -20.88 5.01 27.03
N ALA A 189 -21.35 3.79 27.37
CA ALA A 189 -22.76 3.37 27.26
C ALA A 189 -23.36 3.63 25.87
N ALA A 190 -22.56 3.38 24.83
CA ALA A 190 -22.98 3.54 23.44
C ALA A 190 -24.25 2.72 23.12
N PRO A 191 -25.15 3.23 22.26
CA PRO A 191 -26.28 2.46 21.76
C PRO A 191 -25.81 1.15 21.11
N ILE A 192 -26.61 0.08 21.21
CA ILE A 192 -26.30 -1.24 20.63
C ILE A 192 -26.00 -1.14 19.12
N SER A 193 -26.69 -0.24 18.40
CA SER A 193 -26.44 0.00 16.97
C SER A 193 -25.03 0.54 16.69
N LEU A 194 -24.54 1.45 17.55
CA LEU A 194 -23.19 2.00 17.44
C LEU A 194 -22.14 0.91 17.78
N VAL A 195 -22.41 0.08 18.79
CA VAL A 195 -21.54 -1.07 19.14
C VAL A 195 -21.36 -2.02 17.96
N ALA A 196 -22.44 -2.36 17.25
CA ALA A 196 -22.38 -3.21 16.06
C ALA A 196 -21.54 -2.56 14.94
N GLN A 197 -21.77 -1.27 14.65
CA GLN A 197 -21.00 -0.53 13.65
C GLN A 197 -19.50 -0.45 13.99
N LEU A 198 -19.15 -0.26 15.27
CA LEU A 198 -17.75 -0.24 15.70
C LEU A 198 -17.06 -1.61 15.52
N SER A 199 -17.80 -2.71 15.74
CA SER A 199 -17.30 -4.05 15.45
C SER A 199 -17.03 -4.25 13.96
N ASP A 200 -17.95 -3.76 13.10
CA ASP A 200 -17.78 -3.82 11.65
C ASP A 200 -16.57 -3.00 11.20
N PHE A 201 -16.40 -1.78 11.73
CA PHE A 201 -15.23 -0.95 11.46
C PHE A 201 -13.93 -1.62 11.90
N PHE A 202 -13.90 -2.28 13.06
CA PHE A 202 -12.72 -3.02 13.51
C PHE A 202 -12.35 -4.12 12.52
N SER A 203 -13.34 -4.92 12.10
CA SER A 203 -13.13 -6.03 11.16
C SER A 203 -12.62 -5.53 9.80
N VAL A 204 -13.26 -4.50 9.24
CA VAL A 204 -12.84 -3.88 7.97
C VAL A 204 -11.44 -3.29 8.08
N PHE A 205 -11.12 -2.60 9.18
CA PHE A 205 -9.81 -2.02 9.40
C PHE A 205 -8.71 -3.08 9.45
N GLN A 206 -8.90 -4.16 10.22
CA GLN A 206 -7.90 -5.23 10.33
C GLN A 206 -7.65 -5.93 8.99
N ASN A 207 -8.72 -6.24 8.25
CA ASN A 207 -8.61 -6.88 6.94
C ASN A 207 -7.86 -6.00 5.92
N ASN A 208 -8.16 -4.69 5.92
CA ASN A 208 -7.51 -3.73 5.03
C ASN A 208 -6.05 -3.46 5.43
N LEU A 209 -5.77 -3.38 6.74
CA LEU A 209 -4.41 -3.15 7.25
C LEU A 209 -3.46 -4.27 6.81
N ILE A 210 -3.90 -5.54 6.84
CA ILE A 210 -3.11 -6.69 6.36
C ILE A 210 -2.80 -6.60 4.85
N ALA A 211 -3.67 -5.94 4.08
CA ALA A 211 -3.50 -5.78 2.65
C ALA A 211 -2.57 -4.61 2.26
N LEU A 212 -2.23 -3.73 3.20
CA LEU A 212 -1.36 -2.57 2.92
C LEU A 212 0.08 -2.99 2.70
N THR A 213 0.73 -2.28 1.78
CA THR A 213 2.19 -2.30 1.66
C THR A 213 2.81 -1.44 2.76
N LYS A 214 4.10 -1.66 3.05
CA LYS A 214 4.81 -0.87 4.06
C LYS A 214 4.76 0.64 3.82
N SER A 215 4.82 1.06 2.55
CA SER A 215 4.70 2.48 2.19
C SER A 215 3.31 3.04 2.47
N GLU A 216 2.25 2.23 2.30
CA GLU A 216 0.87 2.66 2.57
C GLU A 216 0.60 2.68 4.08
N GLU A 217 1.17 1.75 4.86
CA GLU A 217 1.14 1.82 6.33
C GLU A 217 1.79 3.11 6.84
N ASP A 218 2.93 3.51 6.28
CA ASP A 218 3.62 4.74 6.68
C ASP A 218 2.77 5.98 6.33
N LEU A 219 2.12 6.02 5.16
CA LEU A 219 1.18 7.09 4.79
C LEU A 219 -0.02 7.17 5.74
N LEU A 220 -0.56 6.01 6.14
CA LEU A 220 -1.68 5.93 7.07
C LEU A 220 -1.28 6.38 8.49
N GLN A 221 -0.05 6.07 8.89
CA GLN A 221 0.51 6.51 10.16
C GLN A 221 0.71 8.03 10.19
N ASP A 222 1.28 8.61 9.12
CA ASP A 222 1.40 10.05 8.94
C ASP A 222 0.02 10.72 8.98
N PHE A 223 -0.98 10.12 8.33
CA PHE A 223 -2.37 10.58 8.38
C PHE A 223 -2.94 10.60 9.79
N LEU A 224 -2.78 9.52 10.56
CA LEU A 224 -3.23 9.46 11.95
C LEU A 224 -2.60 10.58 12.79
N GLU A 225 -1.29 10.80 12.64
CA GLU A 225 -0.59 11.88 13.35
C GLU A 225 -1.17 13.26 13.00
N MET A 226 -1.36 13.55 11.71
CA MET A 226 -1.98 14.80 11.26
C MET A 226 -3.41 14.97 11.78
N ALA A 227 -4.21 13.90 11.79
CA ALA A 227 -5.57 13.91 12.30
C ALA A 227 -5.60 14.23 13.81
N LEU A 228 -4.72 13.59 14.59
CA LEU A 228 -4.62 13.85 16.03
C LEU A 228 -4.18 15.28 16.32
N VAL A 229 -3.20 15.82 15.58
CA VAL A 229 -2.74 17.22 15.73
C VAL A 229 -3.86 18.23 15.42
N LYS A 230 -4.75 17.95 14.47
CA LYS A 230 -5.90 18.82 14.18
C LYS A 230 -6.95 18.83 15.29
N VAL A 231 -7.02 17.75 16.07
CA VAL A 231 -8.07 17.51 17.06
C VAL A 231 -7.68 17.96 18.46
N LEU A 232 -6.39 17.89 18.79
CA LEU A 232 -5.78 18.45 20.00
C LEU A 232 -5.66 19.99 19.92
#